data_AF-A0A973DCD1-F1
#
_entry.id   AF-A0A973DCD1-F1
#
_cell.length_a   1.000
_cell.length_b   1.000
_cell.length_c   1.000
_cell.angle_alpha   90.00
_cell.angle_beta   90.00
_cell.angle_gamma   90.00
#
_symmetry.space_group_name_H-M   'P 1'
#
loop_
_entity.id
_entity.type
_entity.pdbx_description
1 polymer ?
#
loop_
_entity_poly.entity_id
_entity_poly.type
_entity_poly.pdbx_seq_one_letter_code
_entity_poly.pdbx_strand_id
1 'polypeptide(L)'
;MKTECYVNFGEWGGPYRTVKAESVKETECYKAPLAHYGPKLQTHYMVKIGGEFGNRWRRVYCACYGNSGTTYVVIDGVDTVVDIYKS
;
A
#
# COMPACT_ATOMS: atom_id res chain seq x y z
N MET A 1 0.49 13.35 -16.42
CA MET A 1 1.12 13.09 -15.12
C MET A 1 1.40 11.60 -15.02
N LYS A 2 2.62 11.19 -14.65
CA LYS A 2 2.97 9.77 -14.51
C LYS A 2 3.02 9.44 -13.03
N THR A 3 2.27 8.43 -12.62
CA THR A 3 2.29 7.93 -11.24
C THR A 3 3.08 6.62 -11.23
N GLU A 4 4.07 6.53 -10.35
CA GLU A 4 4.84 5.32 -10.12
C GLU A 4 4.63 4.84 -8.68
N CYS A 5 4.75 3.54 -8.46
CA CYS A 5 4.61 2.95 -7.15
C CYS A 5 5.71 1.91 -6.92
N TYR A 6 6.28 1.94 -5.71
CA TYR A 6 7.26 0.99 -5.24
C TYR A 6 6.73 0.32 -3.97
N VAL A 7 7.04 -0.96 -3.83
CA VAL A 7 6.56 -1.83 -2.76
C VAL A 7 7.78 -2.39 -2.05
N ASN A 8 7.85 -2.19 -0.74
CA ASN A 8 8.94 -2.67 0.10
C ASN A 8 8.44 -3.79 1.02
N PHE A 9 8.92 -5.01 0.80
CA PHE A 9 8.51 -6.22 1.54
C PHE A 9 9.73 -6.99 2.02
N GLY A 10 9.57 -7.70 3.13
CA GLY A 10 10.61 -8.49 3.77
C GLY A 10 10.06 -9.19 4.99
N GLU A 11 10.87 -10.07 5.58
CA GLU A 11 10.54 -10.71 6.85
C GLU A 11 10.95 -9.82 8.02
N TRP A 12 10.26 -9.95 9.14
CA TRP A 12 10.61 -9.23 10.36
C TRP A 12 12.03 -9.61 10.81
N GLY A 13 12.94 -8.64 10.87
CA GLY A 13 14.36 -8.86 11.19
C GLY A 13 15.22 -9.33 10.00
N GLY A 14 14.62 -9.52 8.81
CA GLY A 14 15.32 -9.84 7.57
C GLY A 14 15.54 -8.64 6.65
N PRO A 15 16.26 -8.81 5.52
CA PRO A 15 16.43 -7.75 4.55
C PRO A 15 15.11 -7.47 3.81
N TYR A 16 14.74 -6.21 3.71
CA TYR A 16 13.64 -5.78 2.87
C TYR A 16 14.09 -5.62 1.42
N ARG A 17 13.18 -5.89 0.48
CA ARG A 17 13.36 -5.71 -0.95
C ARG A 17 12.36 -4.69 -1.46
N THR A 18 12.84 -3.78 -2.32
CA THR A 18 11.98 -2.83 -3.03
C THR A 18 11.77 -3.31 -4.46
N VAL A 19 10.51 -3.42 -4.88
CA VAL A 19 10.14 -3.68 -6.27
C VAL A 19 9.22 -2.60 -6.79
N LYS A 20 9.27 -2.35 -8.09
CA LYS A 20 8.29 -1.50 -8.76
C LYS A 20 6.98 -2.26 -8.92
N ALA A 21 5.85 -1.66 -8.54
CA ALA A 21 4.54 -2.21 -8.85
C ALA A 21 4.31 -2.23 -10.36
N GLU A 22 3.63 -3.25 -10.88
CA GLU A 22 3.35 -3.37 -12.32
C GLU A 22 2.50 -2.20 -12.82
N SER A 23 1.52 -1.80 -12.02
CA SER A 23 0.65 -0.67 -12.31
C SER A 23 0.04 -0.11 -11.04
N VAL A 24 -0.31 1.16 -11.11
CA VAL A 24 -1.06 1.88 -10.08
C VAL A 24 -2.27 2.50 -10.75
N LYS A 25 -3.42 2.45 -10.07
CA LYS A 25 -4.62 3.16 -10.52
C LYS A 25 -5.28 3.87 -9.36
N GLU A 26 -5.89 4.99 -9.69
CA GLU A 26 -6.78 5.70 -8.78
C GLU A 26 -8.19 5.12 -8.91
N THR A 27 -8.89 5.03 -7.79
CA THR A 27 -10.26 4.53 -7.67
C THR A 27 -11.00 5.38 -6.66
N GLU A 28 -12.32 5.21 -6.60
CA GLU A 28 -13.09 5.74 -5.48
C GLU A 28 -12.50 5.25 -4.15
N CYS A 29 -12.35 6.16 -3.20
CA CYS A 29 -11.95 5.77 -1.85
C CYS A 29 -13.13 5.06 -1.22
N TYR A 30 -12.94 3.80 -0.87
CA TYR A 30 -13.93 3.05 -0.12
C TYR A 30 -14.13 3.75 1.23
N LYS A 31 -15.39 4.08 1.56
CA LYS A 31 -15.72 4.76 2.81
C LYS A 31 -15.99 3.72 3.89
N ALA A 32 -14.96 3.22 4.56
CA ALA A 32 -15.17 2.49 5.80
C ALA A 32 -15.65 3.47 6.90
N PRO A 33 -16.56 3.03 7.80
CA PRO A 33 -16.97 3.85 8.94
C PRO A 33 -15.77 4.16 9.85
N LEU A 34 -15.67 5.42 10.28
CA LEU A 34 -14.63 5.92 11.17
C LEU A 34 -14.74 5.26 12.56
N ALA A 35 -13.63 4.79 13.11
CA ALA A 35 -13.49 4.51 14.53
C ALA A 35 -12.32 5.33 15.10
N HIS A 36 -12.52 5.90 16.29
CA HIS A 36 -11.57 6.80 16.94
C HIS A 36 -10.25 6.08 17.21
N TYR A 37 -9.17 6.61 16.62
CA TYR A 37 -7.81 6.05 16.54
C TYR A 37 -7.69 4.68 15.82
N GLY A 38 -8.71 4.31 15.03
CA GLY A 38 -8.99 2.96 14.53
C GLY A 38 -8.45 2.60 13.13
N PRO A 39 -9.08 1.59 12.48
CA PRO A 39 -8.48 0.70 11.47
C PRO A 39 -7.95 1.40 10.22
N LYS A 40 -7.12 0.66 9.46
CA LYS A 40 -6.43 1.07 8.23
C LYS A 40 -7.31 1.99 7.35
N LEU A 41 -6.95 3.27 7.23
CA LEU A 41 -7.65 4.24 6.39
C LEU A 41 -7.46 3.87 4.93
N GLN A 42 -8.53 3.69 4.17
CA GLN A 42 -8.37 3.39 2.75
C GLN A 42 -7.89 4.62 1.99
N THR A 43 -7.08 4.38 0.97
CA THR A 43 -6.68 5.42 0.02
C THR A 43 -7.42 5.23 -1.31
N HIS A 44 -7.36 6.26 -2.14
CA HIS A 44 -7.83 6.20 -3.53
C HIS A 44 -6.97 5.29 -4.42
N TYR A 45 -5.88 4.71 -3.93
CA TYR A 45 -4.94 3.96 -4.76
C TYR A 45 -5.13 2.45 -4.65
N MET A 46 -5.03 1.80 -5.79
CA MET A 46 -4.75 0.37 -5.88
C MET A 46 -3.45 0.15 -6.65
N VAL A 47 -2.73 -0.88 -6.24
CA VAL A 47 -1.49 -1.30 -6.88
C VAL A 47 -1.64 -2.74 -7.35
N LYS A 48 -1.10 -3.05 -8.53
CA LYS A 48 -1.00 -4.40 -9.05
C LYS A 48 0.44 -4.86 -8.87
N ILE A 49 0.61 -5.94 -8.12
CA ILE A 49 1.92 -6.50 -7.79
C ILE A 49 2.01 -7.86 -8.46
N GLY A 50 3.04 -8.04 -9.28
CA GLY A 50 3.32 -9.29 -9.98
C GLY A 50 4.19 -10.25 -9.18
N GLY A 51 4.55 -11.36 -9.82
CA GLY A 51 5.47 -12.35 -9.25
C GLY A 51 4.87 -13.13 -8.08
N GLU A 52 5.63 -13.23 -6.99
CA GLU A 52 5.30 -14.05 -5.81
C GLU A 52 4.03 -13.59 -5.07
N PHE A 53 3.61 -12.34 -5.27
CA PHE A 53 2.42 -11.77 -4.61
C PHE A 53 1.09 -12.10 -5.29
N GLY A 54 1.14 -12.84 -6.41
CA GLY A 54 -0.01 -13.12 -7.25
C GLY A 54 -0.48 -11.87 -7.98
N ASN A 55 -0.64 -11.97 -9.30
CA ASN A 55 -0.92 -10.83 -10.19
C ASN A 55 -2.31 -10.19 -9.97
N ARG A 56 -2.53 -9.56 -8.81
CA ARG A 56 -3.82 -9.10 -8.29
C ARG A 56 -3.73 -7.64 -7.88
N TRP A 57 -4.86 -6.95 -7.99
CA TRP A 57 -5.01 -5.59 -7.48
C TRP A 57 -5.18 -5.61 -5.96
N ARG A 58 -4.36 -4.85 -5.24
CA ARG A 58 -4.43 -4.68 -3.79
C ARG A 58 -4.74 -3.23 -3.45
N ARG A 59 -5.60 -3.04 -2.45
CA ARG A 59 -5.99 -1.72 -1.94
C ARG A 59 -4.86 -1.16 -1.08
N VAL A 60 -4.41 0.06 -1.36
CA VAL A 60 -3.46 0.77 -0.49
C VAL A 60 -4.24 1.35 0.69
N TYR A 61 -3.73 1.10 1.89
CA TYR A 61 -4.23 1.64 3.13
C TYR A 61 -3.21 2.58 3.75
N CYS A 62 -3.65 3.40 4.70
CA CYS A 62 -2.84 4.32 5.47
C CYS A 62 -3.08 4.06 6.97
N ALA A 63 -2.01 3.95 7.75
CA ALA A 63 -2.07 3.97 9.21
C ALA A 63 -1.47 5.28 9.70
N CYS A 64 -2.16 5.94 10.62
CA CYS A 64 -1.68 7.17 11.25
C CYS A 64 -0.90 6.82 12.52
N TYR A 65 0.43 6.87 12.44
CA TYR A 65 1.31 6.82 13.62
C TYR A 65 1.75 8.25 13.96
N GLY A 66 0.79 9.11 14.35
CA GLY A 66 0.99 10.55 14.61
C GLY A 66 0.46 11.46 13.49
N ASN A 67 1.04 12.65 13.31
CA ASN A 67 0.63 13.63 12.27
C ASN A 67 1.00 13.20 10.85
N SER A 68 1.76 12.11 10.69
CA SER A 68 2.16 11.55 9.41
C SER A 68 1.56 10.16 9.25
N GLY A 69 0.94 9.92 8.10
CA GLY A 69 0.41 8.62 7.71
C GLY A 69 1.45 7.77 7.00
N THR A 70 1.46 6.46 7.23
CA THR A 70 2.27 5.49 6.48
C THR A 70 1.36 4.67 5.57
N THR A 71 1.68 4.63 4.28
CA THR A 71 0.92 3.87 3.27
C THR A 71 1.47 2.46 3.09
N TYR A 72 0.58 1.47 3.00
CA TYR A 72 0.95 0.06 2.87
C TYR A 72 -0.17 -0.79 2.25
N VAL A 73 0.16 -2.04 1.94
CA VAL A 73 -0.78 -3.12 1.59
C VAL A 73 -0.53 -4.33 2.50
N VAL A 74 -1.53 -5.17 2.71
CA VAL A 74 -1.35 -6.45 3.43
C VAL A 74 -1.15 -7.57 2.42
N ILE A 75 -0.06 -8.31 2.55
CA ILE A 75 0.23 -9.49 1.74
C ILE A 75 0.47 -10.68 2.66
N ASP A 76 -0.40 -11.68 2.56
CA ASP A 76 -0.35 -12.91 3.36
C ASP A 76 -0.21 -12.65 4.88
N GLY A 77 -0.91 -11.62 5.34
CA GLY A 77 -0.91 -11.17 6.74
C GLY A 77 0.21 -10.17 7.10
N VAL A 78 1.12 -9.86 6.18
CA VAL A 78 2.27 -8.97 6.41
C VAL A 78 1.99 -7.57 5.84
N ASP A 79 2.18 -6.54 6.67
CA ASP A 79 2.12 -5.15 6.23
C ASP A 79 3.37 -4.79 5.40
N THR A 80 3.13 -4.33 4.18
CA THR A 80 4.15 -4.05 3.17
C THR A 80 4.06 -2.58 2.78
N VAL A 81 5.13 -1.81 2.99
CA VAL A 81 5.13 -0.35 2.78
C VAL A 81 5.05 -0.02 1.28
N VAL A 82 4.28 1.01 0.96
CA VAL A 82 4.05 1.46 -0.41
C VAL A 82 4.41 2.93 -0.55
N ASP A 83 5.37 3.22 -1.44
CA ASP A 83 5.74 4.56 -1.84
C ASP A 83 5.06 4.92 -3.17
N ILE A 84 4.35 6.04 -3.19
CA ILE A 84 3.65 6.54 -4.40
C ILE A 84 4.27 7.87 -4.80
N TYR A 85 4.84 7.90 -6.01
CA TYR A 85 5.47 9.09 -6.58
C TYR A 85 4.64 9.64 -7.74
N LYS A 86 4.39 10.95 -7.74
CA LYS A 86 3.76 11.68 -8.85
C LYS A 86 4.77 12.67 -9.43
N SER A 87 5.15 12.47 -10.69
CA SER A 87 5.95 13.39 -11.50
C SER A 87 5.11 14.22 -12.44
#